data_AF-A0A166FVS7-F1
#
_entry.id   AF-A0A166FVS7-F1
#
_cell.length_a   1.000
_cell.length_b   1.000
_cell.length_c   1.000
_cell.angle_alpha   90.00
_cell.angle_beta   90.00
_cell.angle_gamma   90.00
#
_symmetry.space_group_name_H-M   'P 1'
#
loop_
_entity.id
_entity.type
_entity.pdbx_description
1 polymer ?
#
loop_
_entity_poly.entity_id
_entity_poly.type
_entity_poly.pdbx_seq_one_letter_code
_entity_poly.pdbx_strand_id
1 'polypeptide(L)'
;MAPRHSIYEFVRYSINSLLSPSRDPTRYLPTDILIEICQLLSVYDVLALRRVNRTFYRLTHEPIIWKQLLLNSKFRPPQLPPTPSHSLGVIEQSAAEQALRRAYTLEMEWKHDSTCACHTQFDSFGKVFKMSVVPGGKYLVSALLDDQSQQICLSLWDLDHKRGDFSEAPLAKTMLGQEVMEMKSRYMSVRGIKGIVIALLMKVEDSKNKTMTSVLFVPLKPLEDFALLRRSAGVNQAEAANLATPQSPPFINIYTRDASSRVEGLTLEMMGGVPYLGLIKDAKTVVIQSLETGLRTFITPHDPLVEHNPSLQCICRAIKIFPAQRQVLVVRELRLRGEKYMKYWIEFFDIPLSHGKFTESMSTYKQVVAAVHIKTFHITDDVYHDDIHLYDDSVNALVAPRHKPPPVSIFCGVSRTSTEPTQQGLLVVRLEPEAYTSYMTLDGSKSDQGRLSYRYVLIPDNIWFSTHRRHHIVLGGAQRSLWISDLDPSEPSKDGTKAPPPKSISEYGDPWRLRHIVRYFPAKFTPGMSADEVAKEQARAAKLVKFHPVVEKDMKEGVCAIAFDESIGRLCVAVRGGRVVHVMDYGEDMDLLPELQAFYTKMDTDEKADLLATAMEQD
;
A
#
# COMPACT_ATOMS: atom_id res chain seq x y z
N MET A 1 16.12 -15.68 -59.21
CA MET A 1 16.11 -15.04 -57.87
C MET A 1 15.56 -13.64 -58.01
N ALA A 2 14.27 -13.43 -57.72
CA ALA A 2 13.68 -12.10 -57.69
C ALA A 2 14.17 -11.33 -56.45
N PRO A 3 14.43 -10.01 -56.53
CA PRO A 3 15.07 -9.29 -55.45
C PRO A 3 14.10 -9.11 -54.27
N ARG A 4 14.49 -9.60 -53.09
CA ARG A 4 13.78 -9.43 -51.81
C ARG A 4 13.53 -7.96 -51.41
N HIS A 5 14.12 -7.00 -52.13
CA HIS A 5 13.86 -5.57 -51.97
C HIS A 5 12.48 -5.10 -52.49
N SER A 6 11.81 -5.88 -53.35
CA SER A 6 10.53 -5.47 -53.96
C SER A 6 9.33 -5.52 -52.99
N ILE A 7 9.29 -6.49 -52.08
CA ILE A 7 8.16 -6.63 -51.14
C ILE A 7 8.20 -5.54 -50.08
N TYR A 8 9.38 -5.20 -49.56
CA TYR A 8 9.51 -4.16 -48.54
C TYR A 8 9.17 -2.77 -49.09
N GLU A 9 9.63 -2.45 -50.30
CA GLU A 9 9.27 -1.21 -51.00
C GLU A 9 7.78 -1.18 -51.37
N PHE A 10 7.20 -2.30 -51.79
CA PHE A 10 5.76 -2.39 -52.08
C PHE A 10 4.90 -2.22 -50.82
N VAL A 11 5.28 -2.87 -49.71
CA VAL A 11 4.60 -2.72 -48.41
C VAL A 11 4.75 -1.30 -47.89
N ARG A 12 5.95 -0.72 -47.96
CA ARG A 12 6.21 0.68 -47.56
C ARG A 12 5.42 1.68 -48.41
N TYR A 13 5.38 1.49 -49.73
CA TYR A 13 4.60 2.32 -50.65
C TYR A 13 3.10 2.17 -50.42
N SER A 14 2.62 0.95 -50.20
CA SER A 14 1.21 0.67 -49.89
C SER A 14 0.80 1.26 -48.55
N ILE A 15 1.65 1.16 -47.52
CA ILE A 15 1.44 1.79 -46.22
C ILE A 15 1.45 3.31 -46.37
N ASN A 16 2.42 3.91 -47.07
CA ASN A 16 2.46 5.36 -47.29
C ASN A 16 1.27 5.87 -48.14
N SER A 17 0.78 5.07 -49.08
CA SER A 17 -0.42 5.35 -49.87
C SER A 17 -1.71 5.25 -49.05
N LEU A 18 -1.79 4.31 -48.10
CA LEU A 18 -2.90 4.13 -47.17
C LEU A 18 -2.91 5.20 -46.07
N LEU A 19 -1.72 5.61 -45.62
CA LEU A 19 -1.49 6.64 -44.61
C LEU A 19 -1.32 8.06 -45.19
N SER A 20 -1.77 8.28 -46.44
CA SER A 20 -1.93 9.62 -46.99
C SER A 20 -2.68 10.49 -45.97
N PRO A 21 -2.20 11.70 -45.61
CA PRO A 21 -2.76 12.52 -44.53
C PRO A 21 -4.23 12.91 -44.72
N SER A 22 -4.81 12.62 -45.89
CA SER A 22 -6.20 12.86 -46.27
C SER A 22 -7.15 11.66 -46.11
N ARG A 23 -6.67 10.46 -45.74
CA ARG A 23 -7.52 9.26 -45.65
C ARG A 23 -7.69 8.79 -44.22
N ASP A 24 -8.94 8.62 -43.80
CA ASP A 24 -9.31 8.07 -42.50
C ASP A 24 -8.95 6.57 -42.44
N PRO A 25 -7.96 6.16 -41.62
CA PRO A 25 -7.49 4.78 -41.56
C PRO A 25 -8.57 3.80 -41.09
N THR A 26 -9.60 4.29 -40.38
CA THR A 26 -10.70 3.44 -39.90
C THR A 26 -11.57 2.86 -41.02
N ARG A 27 -11.47 3.42 -42.25
CA ARG A 27 -12.24 2.96 -43.41
C ARG A 27 -11.53 1.92 -44.26
N TYR A 28 -10.22 1.74 -44.06
CA TYR A 28 -9.37 0.94 -44.95
C TYR A 28 -8.56 -0.13 -44.24
N LEU A 29 -8.32 0.01 -42.93
CA LEU A 29 -7.65 -1.01 -42.14
C LEU A 29 -8.67 -1.96 -41.49
N PRO A 30 -8.42 -3.29 -41.50
CA PRO A 30 -9.20 -4.23 -40.72
C PRO A 30 -9.18 -3.88 -39.23
N THR A 31 -10.28 -4.16 -38.51
CA THR A 31 -10.41 -3.90 -37.07
C THR A 31 -9.26 -4.52 -36.26
N ASP A 32 -8.84 -5.74 -36.60
CA ASP A 32 -7.76 -6.43 -35.89
C ASP A 32 -6.43 -5.67 -35.98
N ILE A 33 -6.13 -5.08 -37.14
CA ILE A 33 -4.92 -4.25 -37.33
C ILE A 33 -5.03 -2.96 -36.53
N LEU A 34 -6.22 -2.35 -36.45
CA LEU A 34 -6.44 -1.17 -35.63
C LEU A 34 -6.29 -1.48 -34.13
N ILE A 35 -6.72 -2.66 -33.68
CA ILE A 35 -6.50 -3.16 -32.32
C ILE A 35 -5.00 -3.32 -32.05
N GLU A 36 -4.25 -3.98 -32.95
CA GLU A 36 -2.80 -4.14 -32.82
C GLU A 36 -2.08 -2.78 -32.74
N ILE A 37 -2.48 -1.81 -33.58
CA ILE A 37 -1.95 -0.45 -33.51
C ILE A 37 -2.23 0.16 -32.13
N CYS A 38 -3.46 0.05 -31.62
CA CYS A 38 -3.81 0.58 -30.29
C CYS A 38 -3.01 -0.06 -29.15
N GLN A 39 -2.62 -1.33 -29.28
CA GLN A 39 -1.78 -2.02 -28.29
C GLN A 39 -0.33 -1.50 -28.24
N LEU A 40 0.13 -0.81 -29.28
CA LEU A 40 1.45 -0.17 -29.35
C LEU A 40 1.45 1.26 -28.82
N LEU A 41 0.27 1.84 -28.59
CA LEU A 41 0.10 3.21 -28.13
C LEU A 41 0.21 3.33 -26.61
N SER A 42 0.44 4.55 -26.13
CA SER A 42 0.34 4.83 -24.69
C SER A 42 -1.13 4.88 -24.25
N VAL A 43 -1.38 4.72 -22.95
CA VAL A 43 -2.73 4.90 -22.37
C VAL A 43 -3.33 6.27 -22.74
N TYR A 44 -2.50 7.32 -22.76
CA TYR A 44 -2.91 8.66 -23.16
C TYR A 44 -3.37 8.72 -24.61
N ASP A 45 -2.61 8.13 -25.52
CA ASP A 45 -2.93 8.16 -26.95
C ASP A 45 -4.20 7.36 -27.25
N VAL A 46 -4.39 6.20 -26.60
CA VAL A 46 -5.62 5.41 -26.72
C VAL A 46 -6.83 6.20 -26.23
N LEU A 47 -6.70 6.94 -25.12
CA LEU A 47 -7.78 7.79 -24.63
C LEU A 47 -8.02 9.01 -25.53
N ALA A 48 -6.98 9.57 -26.14
CA ALA A 48 -7.10 10.65 -27.11
C ALA A 48 -7.83 10.19 -28.39
N LEU A 49 -7.60 8.96 -28.84
CA LEU A 49 -8.28 8.37 -30.00
C LEU A 49 -9.81 8.35 -29.85
N ARG A 50 -10.35 8.24 -28.63
CA ARG A 50 -11.81 8.33 -28.37
C ARG A 50 -12.44 9.61 -28.91
N ARG A 51 -11.67 10.70 -29.00
CA ARG A 51 -12.14 12.01 -29.45
C ARG A 51 -12.10 12.19 -30.97
N VAL A 52 -11.49 11.25 -31.70
CA VAL A 52 -11.24 11.40 -33.13
C VAL A 52 -12.50 11.10 -33.94
N ASN A 53 -13.11 9.92 -33.75
CA ASN A 53 -14.36 9.53 -34.40
C ASN A 53 -15.07 8.40 -33.63
N ARG A 54 -16.34 8.11 -34.01
CA ARG A 54 -17.16 7.05 -33.39
C ARG A 54 -16.54 5.66 -33.51
N THR A 55 -15.76 5.38 -34.55
CA THR A 55 -15.12 4.08 -34.75
C THR A 55 -14.00 3.86 -33.73
N PHE A 56 -13.11 4.83 -33.56
CA PHE A 56 -12.08 4.79 -32.53
C PHE A 56 -12.67 4.82 -31.12
N TYR A 57 -13.78 5.53 -30.92
CA TYR A 57 -14.52 5.44 -29.67
C TYR A 57 -14.88 3.98 -29.35
N ARG A 58 -15.57 3.28 -30.25
CA ARG A 58 -15.95 1.87 -30.03
C ARG A 58 -14.73 0.96 -29.89
N LEU A 59 -13.76 1.09 -30.79
CA LEU A 59 -12.54 0.30 -30.81
C LEU A 59 -11.77 0.39 -29.49
N THR A 60 -11.61 1.58 -28.93
CA THR A 60 -10.87 1.80 -27.68
C THR A 60 -11.65 1.36 -26.43
N HIS A 61 -12.87 0.84 -26.57
CA HIS A 61 -13.57 0.12 -25.50
C HIS A 61 -13.39 -1.40 -25.61
N GLU A 62 -12.63 -1.89 -26.59
CA GLU A 62 -12.34 -3.33 -26.69
C GLU A 62 -11.46 -3.78 -25.52
N PRO A 63 -11.89 -4.78 -24.72
CA PRO A 63 -11.16 -5.23 -23.53
C PRO A 63 -9.74 -5.70 -23.83
N ILE A 64 -9.51 -6.28 -25.01
CA ILE A 64 -8.21 -6.82 -25.41
C ILE A 64 -7.12 -5.74 -25.45
N ILE A 65 -7.45 -4.51 -25.82
CA ILE A 65 -6.51 -3.37 -25.84
C ILE A 65 -6.03 -3.11 -24.42
N TRP A 66 -6.97 -2.93 -23.48
CA TRP A 66 -6.66 -2.59 -22.09
C TRP A 66 -5.96 -3.71 -21.34
N LYS A 67 -6.35 -4.96 -21.57
CA LYS A 67 -5.68 -6.14 -21.02
C LYS A 67 -4.23 -6.21 -21.46
N GLN A 68 -3.95 -5.94 -22.74
CA GLN A 68 -2.59 -5.96 -23.28
C GLN A 68 -1.76 -4.76 -22.79
N LEU A 69 -2.35 -3.56 -22.71
CA LEU A 69 -1.70 -2.39 -22.11
C LEU A 69 -1.35 -2.63 -20.63
N LEU A 70 -2.22 -3.32 -19.89
CA LEU A 70 -2.02 -3.65 -18.48
C LEU A 70 -0.83 -4.60 -18.32
N LEU A 71 -0.68 -5.60 -19.19
CA LEU A 71 0.47 -6.51 -19.23
C LEU A 71 1.79 -5.84 -19.62
N ASN A 72 1.73 -4.82 -20.48
CA ASN A 72 2.91 -4.15 -21.03
C ASN A 72 3.17 -2.78 -20.37
N SER A 73 2.44 -2.47 -19.31
CA SER A 73 2.54 -1.18 -18.63
C SER A 73 3.95 -0.95 -18.10
N LYS A 74 4.46 0.26 -18.30
CA LYS A 74 5.73 0.69 -17.70
C LYS A 74 5.59 0.97 -16.21
N PHE A 75 4.39 1.35 -15.78
CA PHE A 75 4.08 1.65 -14.38
C PHE A 75 3.34 0.47 -13.77
N ARG A 76 3.62 0.19 -12.50
CA ARG A 76 2.96 -0.92 -11.83
C ARG A 76 1.48 -0.58 -11.62
N PRO A 77 0.56 -1.38 -12.15
CA PRO A 77 -0.84 -1.22 -11.84
C PRO A 77 -1.06 -1.51 -10.35
N PRO A 78 -2.08 -0.91 -9.73
CA PRO A 78 -2.38 -1.16 -8.33
C PRO A 78 -2.74 -2.61 -8.04
N GLN A 79 -2.71 -2.99 -6.77
CA GLN A 79 -3.14 -4.32 -6.36
C GLN A 79 -4.63 -4.50 -6.49
N LEU A 80 -5.05 -5.25 -7.49
CA LEU A 80 -6.45 -5.62 -7.60
C LEU A 80 -6.77 -6.71 -6.57
N PRO A 81 -8.02 -6.75 -6.05
CA PRO A 81 -8.47 -7.87 -5.23
C PRO A 81 -8.19 -9.19 -5.96
N PRO A 82 -7.57 -10.19 -5.29
CA PRO A 82 -7.24 -11.46 -5.92
C PRO A 82 -8.51 -12.33 -6.08
N THR A 83 -9.42 -11.91 -6.94
CA THR A 83 -10.65 -12.64 -7.28
C THR A 83 -10.70 -12.93 -8.78
N PRO A 84 -11.46 -13.95 -9.20
CA PRO A 84 -11.58 -14.30 -10.62
C PRO A 84 -12.05 -13.13 -11.50
N SER A 85 -12.83 -12.19 -10.94
CA SER A 85 -13.28 -10.97 -11.64
C SER A 85 -12.14 -10.02 -12.01
N HIS A 86 -10.98 -10.11 -11.37
CA HIS A 86 -9.79 -9.32 -11.68
C HIS A 86 -8.70 -10.13 -12.40
N SER A 87 -9.00 -11.37 -12.81
CA SER A 87 -8.12 -12.20 -13.64
C SER A 87 -8.08 -11.68 -15.07
N LEU A 88 -6.93 -11.76 -15.75
CA LEU A 88 -6.77 -11.21 -17.11
C LEU A 88 -7.83 -11.70 -18.10
N GLY A 89 -8.21 -12.97 -18.03
CA GLY A 89 -9.25 -13.54 -18.91
C GLY A 89 -10.63 -12.91 -18.72
N VAL A 90 -10.96 -12.50 -17.49
CA VAL A 90 -12.31 -12.11 -17.08
C VAL A 90 -12.44 -10.61 -16.81
N ILE A 91 -11.35 -9.94 -16.45
CA ILE A 91 -11.34 -8.54 -16.03
C ILE A 91 -12.08 -7.65 -17.03
N GLU A 92 -13.01 -6.86 -16.50
CA GLU A 92 -13.77 -5.90 -17.28
C GLU A 92 -12.85 -4.82 -17.84
N GLN A 93 -13.21 -4.29 -19.01
CA GLN A 93 -12.46 -3.23 -19.66
C GLN A 93 -12.35 -1.99 -18.75
N SER A 94 -13.43 -1.63 -18.06
CA SER A 94 -13.51 -0.48 -17.15
C SER A 94 -12.52 -0.62 -15.98
N ALA A 95 -12.43 -1.81 -15.36
CA ALA A 95 -11.52 -2.09 -14.27
C ALA A 95 -10.04 -2.07 -14.72
N ALA A 96 -9.75 -2.65 -15.89
CA ALA A 96 -8.41 -2.62 -16.47
C ALA A 96 -7.97 -1.19 -16.85
N GLU A 97 -8.86 -0.42 -17.48
CA GLU A 97 -8.64 0.99 -17.78
C GLU A 97 -8.41 1.81 -16.50
N GLN A 98 -9.24 1.64 -15.47
CA GLN A 98 -9.12 2.37 -14.21
C GLN A 98 -7.79 2.08 -13.51
N ALA A 99 -7.37 0.82 -13.45
CA ALA A 99 -6.09 0.43 -12.87
C ALA A 99 -4.91 1.09 -13.59
N LEU A 100 -4.93 1.10 -14.93
CA LEU A 100 -3.91 1.75 -15.75
C LEU A 100 -3.93 3.27 -15.58
N ARG A 101 -5.11 3.90 -15.67
CA ARG A 101 -5.26 5.34 -15.48
C ARG A 101 -4.70 5.74 -14.12
N ARG A 102 -5.08 5.07 -13.03
CA ARG A 102 -4.55 5.36 -11.69
C ARG A 102 -3.03 5.27 -11.61
N ALA A 103 -2.43 4.22 -12.18
CA ALA A 103 -0.98 4.06 -12.17
C ALA A 103 -0.26 5.18 -12.95
N TYR A 104 -0.78 5.55 -14.13
CA TYR A 104 -0.21 6.62 -14.96
C TYR A 104 -0.42 8.00 -14.35
N THR A 105 -1.65 8.33 -13.93
CA THR A 105 -1.97 9.58 -13.22
C THR A 105 -1.07 9.75 -12.02
N LEU A 106 -1.01 8.73 -11.15
CA LEU A 106 -0.23 8.81 -9.93
C LEU A 106 1.24 9.04 -10.26
N GLU A 107 1.80 8.38 -11.27
CA GLU A 107 3.19 8.64 -11.67
C GLU A 107 3.43 10.09 -12.12
N MET A 108 2.52 10.65 -12.91
CA MET A 108 2.61 12.03 -13.37
C MET A 108 2.43 13.02 -12.22
N GLU A 109 1.35 12.87 -11.44
CA GLU A 109 1.00 13.73 -10.30
C GLU A 109 2.01 13.62 -9.15
N TRP A 110 2.70 12.48 -9.00
CA TRP A 110 3.83 12.42 -8.07
C TRP A 110 4.99 13.25 -8.63
N LYS A 111 5.42 13.03 -9.88
CA LYS A 111 6.58 13.72 -10.47
C LYS A 111 6.39 15.23 -10.61
N HIS A 112 5.17 15.68 -10.89
CA HIS A 112 4.83 17.09 -11.09
C HIS A 112 4.33 17.74 -9.78
N ASP A 113 4.43 19.07 -9.65
CA ASP A 113 3.91 19.85 -8.49
C ASP A 113 2.40 20.21 -8.63
N SER A 114 1.78 19.61 -9.64
CA SER A 114 0.34 19.46 -9.90
C SER A 114 -0.11 18.26 -9.06
N THR A 115 -1.19 18.17 -8.29
CA THR A 115 -2.52 18.80 -8.18
C THR A 115 -3.00 18.75 -6.70
N CYS A 116 -4.19 19.29 -6.43
CA CYS A 116 -5.00 18.92 -5.27
C CYS A 116 -5.61 17.52 -5.51
N ALA A 117 -5.63 16.66 -4.49
CA ALA A 117 -6.24 15.33 -4.61
C ALA A 117 -7.73 15.42 -4.97
N CYS A 118 -8.25 14.39 -5.67
CA CYS A 118 -9.68 14.13 -5.66
C CYS A 118 -10.12 13.90 -4.21
N HIS A 119 -11.14 14.62 -3.74
CA HIS A 119 -11.62 14.54 -2.37
C HIS A 119 -13.01 13.92 -2.32
N THR A 120 -13.13 12.90 -1.47
CA THR A 120 -14.40 12.33 -1.05
C THR A 120 -14.41 12.11 0.46
N GLN A 121 -15.59 11.84 1.04
CA GLN A 121 -15.72 11.59 2.47
C GLN A 121 -16.95 10.75 2.78
N PHE A 122 -16.94 10.08 3.94
CA PHE A 122 -18.08 9.32 4.44
C PHE A 122 -18.16 9.38 5.97
N ASP A 123 -19.36 9.14 6.53
CA ASP A 123 -19.59 8.99 7.97
C ASP A 123 -19.19 7.57 8.41
N SER A 124 -18.36 7.47 9.43
CA SER A 124 -17.88 6.20 9.99
C SER A 124 -18.77 5.63 11.11
N PHE A 125 -19.86 6.33 11.47
CA PHE A 125 -20.80 6.02 12.57
C PHE A 125 -20.15 5.88 13.94
N GLY A 126 -18.97 6.47 14.10
CA GLY A 126 -18.28 6.50 15.37
C GLY A 126 -16.93 7.17 15.30
N LYS A 127 -16.21 7.13 16.41
CA LYS A 127 -14.90 7.76 16.52
C LYS A 127 -13.80 6.79 16.09
N VAL A 128 -13.23 7.03 14.91
CA VAL A 128 -12.10 6.24 14.40
C VAL A 128 -10.82 6.56 15.18
N PHE A 129 -10.03 5.53 15.50
CA PHE A 129 -8.73 5.68 16.14
C PHE A 129 -7.62 4.84 15.49
N LYS A 130 -7.95 3.86 14.65
CA LYS A 130 -6.96 3.15 13.82
C LYS A 130 -7.51 2.87 12.43
N MET A 131 -6.66 2.98 11.41
CA MET A 131 -7.00 2.68 10.03
C MET A 131 -5.88 1.90 9.34
N SER A 132 -6.25 1.04 8.39
CA SER A 132 -5.35 0.36 7.47
C SER A 132 -6.06 0.26 6.13
N VAL A 133 -5.47 0.87 5.11
CA VAL A 133 -5.93 0.67 3.73
C VAL A 133 -5.37 -0.67 3.25
N VAL A 134 -6.24 -1.50 2.67
CA VAL A 134 -5.83 -2.76 2.05
C VAL A 134 -5.12 -2.41 0.74
N PRO A 135 -4.01 -3.09 0.39
CA PRO A 135 -3.27 -2.81 -0.84
C PRO A 135 -4.14 -2.63 -2.08
N GLY A 136 -3.82 -1.63 -2.91
CA GLY A 136 -4.61 -1.23 -4.08
C GLY A 136 -5.79 -0.32 -3.77
N GLY A 137 -6.06 -0.09 -2.48
CA GLY A 137 -6.84 1.04 -2.01
C GLY A 137 -8.35 0.90 -2.11
N LYS A 138 -8.85 -0.20 -2.69
CA LYS A 138 -10.28 -0.49 -2.78
C LYS A 138 -10.94 -0.62 -1.42
N TYR A 139 -10.29 -1.29 -0.46
CA TYR A 139 -10.87 -1.51 0.86
C TYR A 139 -10.13 -0.75 1.97
N LEU A 140 -10.88 -0.26 2.94
CA LEU A 140 -10.35 0.33 4.17
C LEU A 140 -10.86 -0.45 5.38
N VAL A 141 -9.95 -0.76 6.29
CA VAL A 141 -10.27 -1.32 7.61
C VAL A 141 -10.12 -0.21 8.64
N SER A 142 -11.15 0.04 9.44
CA SER A 142 -11.10 0.99 10.56
C SER A 142 -11.47 0.34 11.88
N ALA A 143 -10.71 0.65 12.93
CA ALA A 143 -11.10 0.41 14.31
C ALA A 143 -11.67 1.72 14.88
N LEU A 144 -12.89 1.63 15.41
CA LEU A 144 -13.65 2.80 15.87
C LEU A 144 -14.48 2.48 17.11
N LEU A 145 -14.74 3.50 17.92
CA LEU A 145 -15.73 3.46 18.98
C LEU A 145 -17.09 3.75 18.37
N ASP A 146 -17.97 2.75 18.35
CA ASP A 146 -19.28 2.84 17.72
C ASP A 146 -20.24 3.72 18.51
N ASP A 147 -20.92 4.66 17.85
CA ASP A 147 -21.83 5.57 18.54
C ASP A 147 -23.06 4.85 19.10
N GLN A 148 -23.52 3.78 18.44
CA GLN A 148 -24.73 3.06 18.86
C GLN A 148 -24.44 2.09 20.01
N SER A 149 -23.44 1.23 19.86
CA SER A 149 -23.12 0.22 20.89
C SER A 149 -22.26 0.77 22.02
N GLN A 150 -21.59 1.92 21.82
CA GLN A 150 -20.54 2.43 22.70
C GLN A 150 -19.42 1.40 22.93
N GLN A 151 -19.20 0.51 21.96
CA GLN A 151 -18.15 -0.50 21.98
C GLN A 151 -17.15 -0.29 20.86
N ILE A 152 -15.94 -0.77 21.08
CA ILE A 152 -14.91 -0.80 20.06
C ILE A 152 -15.27 -1.89 19.03
N CYS A 153 -15.36 -1.47 17.77
CA CYS A 153 -15.64 -2.35 16.65
C CYS A 153 -14.61 -2.17 15.51
N LEU A 154 -14.57 -3.16 14.64
CA LEU A 154 -13.85 -3.14 13.39
C LEU A 154 -14.87 -3.04 12.25
N SER A 155 -14.66 -2.09 11.34
CA SER A 155 -15.49 -1.88 10.15
C SER A 155 -14.66 -1.97 8.87
N LEU A 156 -15.25 -2.56 7.84
CA LEU A 156 -14.65 -2.71 6.51
C LEU A 156 -15.47 -1.91 5.48
N TRP A 157 -14.79 -1.08 4.70
CA TRP A 157 -15.39 -0.11 3.77
C TRP A 157 -14.94 -0.38 2.34
N ASP A 158 -15.84 -0.15 1.37
CA ASP A 158 -15.51 -0.07 -0.05
C ASP A 158 -15.30 1.40 -0.43
N LEU A 159 -14.09 1.74 -0.86
CA LEU A 159 -13.69 3.10 -1.23
C LEU A 159 -13.78 3.36 -2.73
N ASP A 160 -14.08 2.37 -3.57
CA ASP A 160 -14.22 2.54 -5.02
C ASP A 160 -15.68 2.74 -5.48
N HIS A 161 -16.60 2.95 -4.55
CA HIS A 161 -17.98 3.32 -4.88
C HIS A 161 -18.02 4.73 -5.53
N LYS A 162 -18.81 4.89 -6.61
CA LYS A 162 -18.79 6.10 -7.45
C LYS A 162 -19.12 7.37 -6.64
N ARG A 163 -18.46 8.47 -7.05
CA ARG A 163 -18.60 9.83 -6.49
C ARG A 163 -20.08 10.20 -6.26
N GLY A 164 -20.40 10.58 -5.02
CA GLY A 164 -21.70 11.13 -4.64
C GLY A 164 -22.59 10.16 -3.86
N ASP A 165 -22.43 8.85 -4.09
CA ASP A 165 -23.29 7.80 -3.52
C ASP A 165 -22.48 6.82 -2.68
N PHE A 166 -21.54 7.27 -1.83
CA PHE A 166 -20.91 6.33 -0.89
C PHE A 166 -22.04 5.56 -0.20
N SER A 167 -22.05 4.23 -0.35
CA SER A 167 -22.83 3.35 0.50
C SER A 167 -22.48 3.75 1.91
N GLU A 168 -23.35 4.55 2.54
CA GLU A 168 -23.01 5.17 3.82
C GLU A 168 -22.69 4.09 4.84
N ALA A 169 -23.22 2.86 4.70
CA ALA A 169 -22.90 1.76 5.59
C ALA A 169 -21.60 1.01 5.24
N PRO A 170 -20.83 0.54 6.25
CA PRO A 170 -19.73 -0.39 6.03
C PRO A 170 -20.22 -1.70 5.36
N LEU A 171 -19.34 -2.35 4.60
CA LEU A 171 -19.61 -3.67 4.02
C LEU A 171 -19.74 -4.75 5.10
N ALA A 172 -18.98 -4.60 6.18
CA ALA A 172 -18.88 -5.57 7.25
C ALA A 172 -18.49 -4.89 8.55
N LYS A 173 -19.03 -5.38 9.68
CA LYS A 173 -18.69 -4.91 11.03
C LYS A 173 -18.57 -6.06 12.02
N THR A 174 -17.64 -5.97 12.98
CA THR A 174 -17.53 -6.92 14.11
C THR A 174 -17.07 -6.20 15.38
N MET A 175 -17.48 -6.69 16.55
CA MET A 175 -17.07 -6.13 17.84
C MET A 175 -15.72 -6.71 18.29
N LEU A 176 -14.82 -5.87 18.81
CA LEU A 176 -13.51 -6.29 19.30
C LEU A 176 -13.43 -6.29 20.83
N GLY A 177 -14.14 -5.37 21.49
CA GLY A 177 -14.15 -5.23 22.95
C GLY A 177 -12.85 -4.68 23.57
N GLN A 178 -11.74 -4.62 22.82
CA GLN A 178 -10.44 -4.13 23.30
C GLN A 178 -9.84 -3.07 22.40
N GLU A 179 -8.97 -2.24 22.98
CA GLU A 179 -8.23 -1.18 22.26
C GLU A 179 -7.17 -1.78 21.33
N VAL A 180 -7.16 -1.32 20.06
CA VAL A 180 -6.22 -1.77 19.03
C VAL A 180 -4.94 -0.94 19.06
N MET A 181 -3.85 -1.56 19.47
CA MET A 181 -2.50 -0.99 19.51
C MET A 181 -1.78 -1.08 18.17
N GLU A 182 -1.99 -2.10 17.35
CA GLU A 182 -1.38 -2.18 16.01
C GLU A 182 -2.34 -2.91 15.08
N MET A 183 -2.39 -2.50 13.81
CA MET A 183 -3.25 -3.09 12.80
C MET A 183 -2.53 -3.16 11.47
N LYS A 184 -2.63 -4.32 10.82
CA LYS A 184 -2.14 -4.57 9.47
C LYS A 184 -3.21 -5.32 8.69
N SER A 185 -3.42 -4.96 7.43
CA SER A 185 -4.35 -5.65 6.55
C SER A 185 -3.70 -5.96 5.20
N ARG A 186 -4.04 -7.12 4.62
CA ARG A 186 -3.48 -7.56 3.33
C ARG A 186 -4.39 -8.57 2.66
N TYR A 187 -4.26 -8.70 1.34
CA TYR A 187 -4.82 -9.84 0.64
C TYR A 187 -3.96 -11.09 0.85
N MET A 188 -4.60 -12.20 1.20
CA MET A 188 -3.94 -13.49 1.41
C MET A 188 -4.89 -14.64 1.07
N SER A 189 -4.31 -15.83 0.87
CA SER A 189 -5.06 -17.08 0.78
C SER A 189 -4.98 -17.81 2.11
N VAL A 190 -6.12 -18.19 2.68
CA VAL A 190 -6.22 -19.00 3.90
C VAL A 190 -6.97 -20.27 3.53
N ARG A 191 -6.31 -21.44 3.64
CA ARG A 191 -6.88 -22.74 3.24
C ARG A 191 -7.42 -22.73 1.80
N GLY A 192 -6.67 -22.08 0.90
CA GLY A 192 -7.04 -21.91 -0.51
C GLY A 192 -8.14 -20.88 -0.79
N ILE A 193 -8.75 -20.27 0.24
CA ILE A 193 -9.76 -19.22 0.06
C ILE A 193 -9.08 -17.86 0.07
N LYS A 194 -9.31 -17.07 -0.97
CA LYS A 194 -8.76 -15.71 -1.12
C LYS A 194 -9.60 -14.72 -0.32
N GLY A 195 -8.93 -13.86 0.46
CA GLY A 195 -9.60 -12.92 1.34
C GLY A 195 -8.71 -11.80 1.84
N ILE A 196 -9.30 -10.92 2.65
CA ILE A 196 -8.58 -9.90 3.41
C ILE A 196 -8.25 -10.48 4.77
N VAL A 197 -6.96 -10.54 5.10
CA VAL A 197 -6.49 -10.90 6.44
C VAL A 197 -6.14 -9.64 7.20
N ILE A 198 -6.64 -9.53 8.43
CA ILE A 198 -6.50 -8.37 9.31
C ILE A 198 -5.85 -8.85 10.60
N ALA A 199 -4.60 -8.46 10.81
CA ALA A 199 -3.88 -8.74 12.04
C ALA A 199 -4.02 -7.55 13.00
N LEU A 200 -4.33 -7.86 14.26
CA LEU A 200 -4.58 -6.91 15.34
C LEU A 200 -3.70 -7.24 16.53
N LEU A 201 -2.98 -6.24 17.04
CA LEU A 201 -2.38 -6.27 18.36
C LEU A 201 -3.24 -5.39 19.27
N MET A 202 -3.76 -5.96 20.36
CA MET A 202 -4.69 -5.31 21.27
C MET A 202 -4.14 -5.31 22.69
N LYS A 203 -4.61 -4.34 23.48
CA LYS A 203 -4.29 -4.24 24.90
C LYS A 203 -5.31 -5.03 25.71
N VAL A 204 -4.83 -5.94 26.55
CA VAL A 204 -5.70 -6.69 27.47
C VAL A 204 -6.03 -5.79 28.66
N GLU A 205 -7.32 -5.64 28.97
CA GLU A 205 -7.78 -4.91 30.16
C GLU A 205 -7.15 -5.51 31.43
N ASP A 206 -6.90 -4.67 32.44
CA ASP A 206 -6.31 -5.05 33.73
C ASP A 206 -4.83 -5.47 33.76
N SER A 207 -4.10 -5.38 32.65
CA SER A 207 -2.65 -5.65 32.64
C SER A 207 -1.85 -4.64 31.83
N LYS A 208 -0.89 -3.96 32.50
CA LYS A 208 0.01 -3.01 31.84
C LYS A 208 0.94 -3.65 30.78
N ASN A 209 1.15 -4.97 30.85
CA ASN A 209 2.15 -5.67 30.03
C ASN A 209 1.61 -6.84 29.21
N LYS A 210 0.31 -7.17 29.31
CA LYS A 210 -0.28 -8.24 28.51
C LYS A 210 -0.89 -7.64 27.25
N THR A 211 -0.67 -8.34 26.16
CA THR A 211 -1.20 -7.98 24.84
C THR A 211 -1.92 -9.19 24.29
N MET A 212 -2.97 -8.96 23.51
CA MET A 212 -3.70 -9.99 22.78
C MET A 212 -3.42 -9.80 21.31
N THR A 213 -3.13 -10.88 20.59
CA THR A 213 -3.02 -10.85 19.14
C THR A 213 -4.20 -11.60 18.54
N SER A 214 -4.93 -10.95 17.63
CA SER A 214 -6.02 -11.55 16.86
C SER A 214 -5.75 -11.41 15.37
N VAL A 215 -6.15 -12.42 14.59
CA VAL A 215 -6.14 -12.36 13.14
C VAL A 215 -7.53 -12.75 12.65
N LEU A 216 -8.14 -11.83 11.92
CA LEU A 216 -9.44 -12.00 11.29
C LEU A 216 -9.27 -12.19 9.78
N PHE A 217 -10.17 -12.95 9.17
CA PHE A 217 -10.20 -13.23 7.74
C PHE A 217 -11.57 -12.89 7.17
N VAL A 218 -11.59 -12.16 6.06
CA VAL A 218 -12.82 -11.83 5.32
C VAL A 218 -12.73 -12.42 3.91
N PRO A 219 -13.52 -13.45 3.58
CA PRO A 219 -13.53 -14.02 2.24
C PRO A 219 -13.93 -12.97 1.18
N LEU A 220 -13.15 -12.86 0.10
CA LEU A 220 -13.37 -11.81 -0.90
C LEU A 220 -14.60 -12.05 -1.77
N LYS A 221 -14.83 -13.28 -2.23
CA LYS A 221 -15.95 -13.57 -3.16
C LYS A 221 -17.32 -13.18 -2.56
N PRO A 222 -17.71 -13.65 -1.36
CA PRO A 222 -18.97 -13.21 -0.74
C PRO A 222 -19.03 -11.70 -0.51
N LEU A 223 -17.88 -11.08 -0.17
CA LEU A 223 -17.79 -9.63 0.04
C LEU A 223 -18.07 -8.86 -1.25
N GLU A 224 -17.50 -9.30 -2.38
CA GLU A 224 -17.70 -8.67 -3.69
C GLU A 224 -19.12 -8.91 -4.22
N ASP A 225 -19.65 -10.12 -4.07
CA ASP A 225 -21.04 -10.45 -4.43
C ASP A 225 -22.01 -9.55 -3.64
N PHE A 226 -21.76 -9.35 -2.34
CA PHE A 226 -22.55 -8.44 -1.51
C PHE A 226 -22.41 -6.97 -1.93
N ALA A 227 -21.20 -6.52 -2.25
CA ALA A 227 -20.96 -5.16 -2.74
C ALA A 227 -21.62 -4.91 -4.10
N LEU A 228 -21.74 -5.93 -4.95
CA LEU A 228 -22.45 -5.88 -6.24
C LEU A 228 -23.97 -5.83 -6.03
N LEU A 229 -24.51 -6.67 -5.15
CA LEU A 229 -25.94 -6.67 -4.80
C LEU A 229 -26.38 -5.31 -4.23
N ARG A 230 -25.56 -4.71 -3.34
CA ARG A 230 -25.84 -3.35 -2.83
C ARG A 230 -25.87 -2.31 -3.95
N ARG A 231 -25.00 -2.43 -4.95
CA ARG A 231 -24.96 -1.54 -6.11
C ARG A 231 -26.17 -1.69 -7.02
N SER A 232 -26.63 -2.91 -7.28
CA SER A 232 -27.73 -3.17 -8.22
C SER A 232 -29.11 -2.88 -7.63
N ALA A 233 -29.29 -3.06 -6.33
CA ALA A 233 -30.60 -2.96 -5.70
C ALA A 233 -31.01 -1.54 -5.29
N GLY A 234 -30.18 -0.51 -5.51
CA GLY A 234 -30.52 0.89 -5.21
C GLY A 234 -31.02 1.11 -3.78
N VAL A 235 -30.58 0.24 -2.86
CA VAL A 235 -31.25 0.00 -1.59
C VAL A 235 -31.11 1.22 -0.69
N ASN A 236 -32.24 1.75 -0.24
CA ASN A 236 -32.29 2.87 0.68
C ASN A 236 -31.57 2.49 2.00
N GLN A 237 -30.90 3.45 2.64
CA GLN A 237 -30.03 3.24 3.82
C GLN A 237 -30.62 2.35 4.93
N ALA A 238 -31.92 2.49 5.21
CA ALA A 238 -32.62 1.72 6.25
C ALA A 238 -32.73 0.22 5.92
N GLU A 239 -32.89 -0.13 4.64
CA GLU A 239 -32.94 -1.52 4.18
C GLU A 239 -31.53 -2.11 4.06
N ALA A 240 -30.53 -1.31 3.69
CA ALA A 240 -29.13 -1.73 3.66
C ALA A 240 -28.55 -2.00 5.07
N ALA A 241 -29.03 -1.27 6.09
CA ALA A 241 -28.73 -1.51 7.50
C ALA A 241 -29.43 -2.76 8.03
N ASN A 242 -30.65 -3.05 7.58
CA ASN A 242 -31.37 -4.28 7.92
C ASN A 242 -30.81 -5.51 7.19
N LEU A 243 -30.33 -5.39 5.95
CA LEU A 243 -29.61 -6.46 5.22
C LEU A 243 -28.18 -6.69 5.74
N ALA A 244 -27.62 -5.74 6.49
CA ALA A 244 -26.38 -5.92 7.24
C ALA A 244 -26.57 -6.71 8.54
N THR A 245 -27.79 -7.17 8.86
CA THR A 245 -27.98 -8.14 9.94
C THR A 245 -27.40 -9.51 9.54
N PRO A 246 -26.66 -10.17 10.45
CA PRO A 246 -25.66 -11.17 10.09
C PRO A 246 -26.31 -12.50 9.71
N GLN A 247 -26.44 -12.80 8.41
CA GLN A 247 -26.68 -14.18 7.98
C GLN A 247 -25.41 -15.06 8.13
N SER A 248 -24.24 -14.43 8.27
CA SER A 248 -23.00 -15.00 8.82
C SER A 248 -21.99 -13.86 9.04
N PRO A 249 -21.20 -13.83 10.13
CA PRO A 249 -20.25 -12.74 10.34
C PRO A 249 -19.18 -12.79 9.22
N PRO A 250 -18.99 -11.70 8.45
CA PRO A 250 -17.98 -11.66 7.38
C PRO A 250 -16.56 -11.81 7.92
N PHE A 251 -16.35 -11.52 9.20
CA PHE A 251 -15.07 -11.73 9.89
C PHE A 251 -15.01 -13.12 10.51
N ILE A 252 -14.11 -13.93 9.98
CA ILE A 252 -13.78 -15.24 10.52
C ILE A 252 -12.53 -15.09 11.38
N ASN A 253 -12.63 -15.39 12.67
CA ASN A 253 -11.45 -15.43 13.54
C ASN A 253 -10.62 -16.67 13.24
N ILE A 254 -9.43 -16.48 12.67
CA ILE A 254 -8.53 -17.59 12.32
C ILE A 254 -7.41 -17.79 13.35
N TYR A 255 -7.16 -16.80 14.19
CA TYR A 255 -6.17 -16.87 15.26
C TYR A 255 -6.50 -15.86 16.36
N THR A 256 -6.49 -16.29 17.61
CA THR A 256 -6.48 -15.37 18.76
C THR A 256 -5.60 -15.96 19.84
N ARG A 257 -4.77 -15.12 20.44
CA ARG A 257 -3.93 -15.55 21.55
C ARG A 257 -3.57 -14.39 22.47
N ASP A 258 -3.76 -14.64 23.76
CA ASP A 258 -3.17 -13.83 24.81
C ASP A 258 -1.68 -14.12 24.93
N ALA A 259 -0.89 -13.07 24.83
CA ALA A 259 0.52 -13.15 25.12
C ALA A 259 0.73 -13.12 26.64
N SER A 260 1.48 -14.10 27.13
CA SER A 260 1.96 -14.12 28.51
C SER A 260 2.89 -12.96 28.84
N SER A 261 3.35 -12.24 27.82
CA SER A 261 4.31 -11.15 27.90
C SER A 261 4.09 -10.12 26.81
N ARG A 262 4.88 -9.06 26.81
CA ARG A 262 4.77 -7.95 25.86
C ARG A 262 5.11 -8.44 24.45
N VAL A 263 4.21 -8.15 23.51
CA VAL A 263 4.39 -8.40 22.09
C VAL A 263 4.32 -7.10 21.31
N GLU A 264 5.17 -6.96 20.28
CA GLU A 264 5.26 -5.78 19.41
C GLU A 264 5.65 -6.19 17.98
N GLY A 265 5.70 -5.22 17.05
CA GLY A 265 6.31 -5.42 15.73
C GLY A 265 5.51 -6.36 14.84
N LEU A 266 4.23 -6.05 14.63
CA LEU A 266 3.30 -6.87 13.85
C LEU A 266 3.68 -6.88 12.35
N THR A 267 3.83 -8.07 11.76
CA THR A 267 3.99 -8.25 10.31
C THR A 267 3.15 -9.42 9.80
N LEU A 268 2.69 -9.34 8.56
CA LEU A 268 1.77 -10.30 7.96
C LEU A 268 2.20 -10.60 6.51
N GLU A 269 2.64 -11.84 6.26
CA GLU A 269 3.25 -12.24 4.99
C GLU A 269 2.77 -13.62 4.51
N MET A 270 2.71 -13.81 3.19
CA MET A 270 2.55 -15.13 2.56
C MET A 270 3.94 -15.71 2.28
N MET A 271 4.24 -16.91 2.76
CA MET A 271 5.51 -17.60 2.49
C MET A 271 5.24 -19.04 2.08
N GLY A 272 5.65 -19.42 0.86
CA GLY A 272 5.37 -20.75 0.31
C GLY A 272 3.87 -21.08 0.23
N GLY A 273 3.03 -20.08 -0.03
CA GLY A 273 1.57 -20.26 -0.12
C GLY A 273 0.84 -20.36 1.21
N VAL A 274 1.57 -20.28 2.32
CA VAL A 274 1.00 -20.34 3.66
C VAL A 274 1.03 -18.93 4.28
N PRO A 275 -0.08 -18.47 4.88
CA PRO A 275 -0.13 -17.20 5.59
C PRO A 275 0.61 -17.27 6.94
N TYR A 276 1.47 -16.28 7.20
CA TYR A 276 2.27 -16.16 8.42
C TYR A 276 2.06 -14.83 9.13
N LEU A 277 2.00 -14.92 10.45
CA LEU A 277 2.02 -13.80 11.39
C LEU A 277 3.40 -13.72 12.05
N GLY A 278 4.07 -12.57 11.92
CA GLY A 278 5.32 -12.27 12.59
C GLY A 278 5.14 -11.30 13.75
N LEU A 279 5.82 -11.55 14.86
CA LEU A 279 5.74 -10.78 16.10
C LEU A 279 7.09 -10.75 16.83
N ILE A 280 7.32 -9.72 17.63
CA ILE A 280 8.44 -9.64 18.59
C ILE A 280 7.90 -9.94 19.98
N LYS A 281 8.41 -10.99 20.63
CA LYS A 281 8.08 -11.36 22.01
C LYS A 281 9.20 -10.96 22.96
N ASP A 282 8.84 -10.35 24.09
CA ASP A 282 9.76 -9.97 25.18
C ASP A 282 10.92 -9.07 24.71
N ALA A 283 10.71 -8.35 23.61
CA ALA A 283 11.71 -7.54 22.92
C ALA A 283 13.01 -8.29 22.57
N LYS A 284 12.99 -9.62 22.50
CA LYS A 284 14.18 -10.46 22.27
C LYS A 284 13.98 -11.53 21.22
N THR A 285 12.79 -12.09 21.12
CA THR A 285 12.54 -13.26 20.26
C THR A 285 11.57 -12.89 19.16
N VAL A 286 11.95 -13.17 17.92
CA VAL A 286 11.06 -13.10 16.77
C VAL A 286 10.24 -14.39 16.72
N VAL A 287 8.92 -14.26 16.65
CA VAL A 287 7.97 -15.36 16.55
C VAL A 287 7.31 -15.29 15.18
N ILE A 288 7.42 -16.38 14.43
CA ILE A 288 6.77 -16.54 13.13
C ILE A 288 5.76 -17.69 13.27
N GLN A 289 4.49 -17.40 13.04
CA GLN A 289 3.36 -18.28 13.29
C GLN A 289 2.64 -18.58 11.99
N SER A 290 2.55 -19.84 11.59
CA SER A 290 1.67 -20.25 10.48
C SER A 290 0.22 -20.09 10.93
N LEU A 291 -0.57 -19.38 10.14
CA LEU A 291 -2.00 -19.19 10.40
C LEU A 291 -2.85 -20.38 9.93
N GLU A 292 -2.27 -21.33 9.20
CA GLU A 292 -2.95 -22.57 8.79
C GLU A 292 -2.73 -23.72 9.78
N THR A 293 -1.47 -23.98 10.14
CA THR A 293 -1.10 -25.14 10.96
C THR A 293 -1.05 -24.84 12.45
N GLY A 294 -0.99 -23.56 12.84
CA GLY A 294 -0.75 -23.19 14.23
C GLY A 294 0.69 -23.43 14.69
N LEU A 295 1.60 -23.90 13.83
CA LEU A 295 3.00 -24.13 14.16
C LEU A 295 3.82 -22.84 14.21
N ARG A 296 4.83 -22.84 15.09
CA ARG A 296 5.64 -21.66 15.42
C ARG A 296 7.11 -21.89 15.20
N THR A 297 7.76 -20.85 14.70
CA THR A 297 9.20 -20.73 14.63
C THR A 297 9.61 -19.57 15.53
N PHE A 298 10.47 -19.86 16.52
CA PHE A 298 11.05 -18.85 17.40
C PHE A 298 12.50 -18.64 16.99
N ILE A 299 12.86 -17.42 16.63
CA ILE A 299 14.22 -17.02 16.30
C ILE A 299 14.66 -16.07 17.41
N THR A 300 15.67 -16.45 18.18
CA THR A 300 16.28 -15.56 19.16
C THR A 300 17.62 -15.10 18.59
N PRO A 301 17.71 -13.85 18.07
CA PRO A 301 18.94 -13.28 17.58
C PRO A 301 20.06 -13.37 18.61
N HIS A 302 21.20 -13.89 18.17
CA HIS A 302 22.38 -14.02 18.99
C HIS A 302 23.53 -13.19 18.45
N ASP A 303 24.38 -12.78 19.37
CA ASP A 303 25.59 -12.06 19.04
C ASP A 303 26.69 -12.34 20.06
N PRO A 304 27.84 -12.89 19.63
CA PRO A 304 28.96 -13.16 20.53
C PRO A 304 29.47 -11.91 21.27
N LEU A 305 29.35 -10.71 20.68
CA LEU A 305 29.77 -9.47 21.33
C LEU A 305 28.93 -9.13 22.56
N VAL A 306 27.66 -9.57 22.59
CA VAL A 306 26.76 -9.37 23.73
C VAL A 306 27.12 -10.32 24.87
N GLU A 307 27.48 -11.57 24.55
CA GLU A 307 27.91 -12.55 25.55
C GLU A 307 29.18 -12.12 26.28
N HIS A 308 30.14 -11.60 25.52
CA HIS A 308 31.41 -11.13 26.08
C HIS A 308 31.32 -9.75 26.74
N ASN A 309 30.19 -9.05 26.61
CA ASN A 309 29.99 -7.73 27.20
C ASN A 309 28.67 -7.65 27.99
N PRO A 310 28.67 -7.99 29.30
CA PRO A 310 27.46 -7.99 30.13
C PRO A 310 26.85 -6.59 30.31
N SER A 311 27.57 -5.52 29.94
CA SER A 311 27.05 -4.16 29.95
C SER A 311 26.24 -3.80 28.69
N LEU A 312 26.25 -4.67 27.68
CA LEU A 312 25.53 -4.48 26.42
C LEU A 312 24.20 -5.24 26.45
N GLN A 313 23.10 -4.53 26.18
CA GLN A 313 21.77 -5.13 26.01
C GLN A 313 21.28 -4.91 24.58
N CYS A 314 20.75 -5.96 23.96
CA CYS A 314 20.13 -5.89 22.64
C CYS A 314 18.60 -6.07 22.73
N ILE A 315 17.86 -5.20 22.04
CA ILE A 315 16.40 -5.15 22.10
C ILE A 315 15.87 -5.11 20.66
N CYS A 316 15.04 -6.07 20.27
CA CYS A 316 14.36 -6.08 18.98
C CYS A 316 13.29 -4.97 18.98
N ARG A 317 13.33 -4.09 17.97
CA ARG A 317 12.43 -2.92 17.86
C ARG A 317 11.47 -3.00 16.68
N ALA A 318 11.86 -3.65 15.58
CA ALA A 318 11.02 -3.83 14.41
C ALA A 318 11.45 -5.08 13.64
N ILE A 319 10.49 -5.69 12.92
CA ILE A 319 10.73 -6.85 12.06
C ILE A 319 9.97 -6.71 10.74
N LYS A 320 10.48 -7.38 9.71
CA LYS A 320 9.78 -7.59 8.43
C LYS A 320 10.19 -8.96 7.89
N ILE A 321 9.20 -9.80 7.59
CA ILE A 321 9.46 -11.08 6.91
C ILE A 321 9.61 -10.78 5.41
N PHE A 322 10.62 -11.38 4.79
CA PHE A 322 10.86 -11.36 3.36
C PHE A 322 10.68 -12.77 2.79
N PRO A 323 9.48 -13.09 2.28
CA PRO A 323 9.13 -14.44 1.88
C PRO A 323 10.05 -15.04 0.81
N ALA A 324 10.32 -14.28 -0.26
CA ALA A 324 11.05 -14.76 -1.44
C ALA A 324 12.50 -15.17 -1.13
N GLN A 325 13.16 -14.50 -0.17
CA GLN A 325 14.51 -14.86 0.29
C GLN A 325 14.50 -15.71 1.57
N ARG A 326 13.30 -16.03 2.09
CA ARG A 326 13.10 -16.82 3.31
C ARG A 326 13.86 -16.30 4.53
N GLN A 327 13.91 -14.97 4.68
CA GLN A 327 14.60 -14.33 5.80
C GLN A 327 13.66 -13.38 6.53
N VAL A 328 13.99 -13.11 7.79
CA VAL A 328 13.41 -12.03 8.56
C VAL A 328 14.46 -10.95 8.79
N LEU A 329 14.09 -9.72 8.44
CA LEU A 329 14.82 -8.53 8.81
C LEU A 329 14.46 -8.17 10.24
N VAL A 330 15.46 -7.88 11.06
CA VAL A 330 15.31 -7.47 12.45
C VAL A 330 16.11 -6.19 12.67
N VAL A 331 15.46 -5.18 13.25
CA VAL A 331 16.11 -3.97 13.73
C VAL A 331 16.31 -4.10 15.23
N ARG A 332 17.58 -4.18 15.69
CA ARG A 332 17.95 -4.29 17.10
C ARG A 332 18.53 -2.97 17.61
N GLU A 333 18.03 -2.49 18.75
CA GLU A 333 18.63 -1.42 19.55
C GLU A 333 19.70 -1.99 20.47
N LEU A 334 20.84 -1.32 20.53
CA LEU A 334 21.96 -1.64 21.41
C LEU A 334 22.06 -0.59 22.50
N ARG A 335 21.94 -1.05 23.74
CA ARG A 335 22.12 -0.25 24.94
C ARG A 335 23.39 -0.67 25.65
N LEU A 336 24.41 0.17 25.56
CA LEU A 336 25.61 -0.01 26.38
C LEU A 336 25.45 0.80 27.68
N ARG A 337 25.69 0.16 28.82
CA ARG A 337 25.61 0.84 30.13
C ARG A 337 26.57 2.02 30.17
N GLY A 338 26.03 3.23 30.40
CA GLY A 338 26.81 4.46 30.50
C GLY A 338 27.02 5.21 29.18
N GLU A 339 26.67 4.64 28.03
CA GLU A 339 26.62 5.41 26.77
C GLU A 339 25.38 6.28 26.72
N LYS A 340 25.55 7.51 26.24
CA LYS A 340 24.44 8.45 26.02
C LYS A 340 23.69 8.19 24.71
N TYR A 341 24.34 7.51 23.76
CA TYR A 341 23.79 7.26 22.43
C TYR A 341 23.44 5.78 22.29
N MET A 342 22.37 5.51 21.55
CA MET A 342 21.99 4.14 21.21
C MET A 342 22.52 3.83 19.82
N LYS A 343 23.03 2.61 19.64
CA LYS A 343 23.37 2.08 18.31
C LYS A 343 22.25 1.18 17.83
N TYR A 344 22.12 1.06 16.51
CA TYR A 344 21.14 0.15 15.91
C TYR A 344 21.82 -0.78 14.92
N TRP A 345 21.43 -2.06 15.00
CA TRP A 345 21.78 -3.08 14.03
C TRP A 345 20.58 -3.36 13.13
N ILE A 346 20.85 -3.48 11.84
CA ILE A 346 19.95 -4.05 10.86
C ILE A 346 20.53 -5.40 10.46
N GLU A 347 19.74 -6.44 10.67
CA GLU A 347 20.19 -7.82 10.53
C GLU A 347 19.18 -8.67 9.79
N PHE A 348 19.69 -9.64 9.03
CA PHE A 348 18.89 -10.69 8.42
C PHE A 348 19.14 -12.01 9.13
N PHE A 349 18.06 -12.78 9.32
CA PHE A 349 18.11 -14.13 9.86
C PHE A 349 17.32 -15.06 8.94
N ASP A 350 17.89 -16.22 8.64
CA ASP A 350 17.19 -17.25 7.88
C ASP A 350 16.00 -17.79 8.68
N ILE A 351 14.88 -18.00 8.01
CA ILE A 351 13.70 -18.64 8.59
C ILE A 351 13.84 -20.14 8.30
N PRO A 352 13.99 -21.03 9.31
CA PRO A 352 14.25 -22.45 9.05
C PRO A 352 13.15 -23.20 8.30
N LEU A 353 13.54 -24.26 7.58
CA LEU A 353 12.81 -25.52 7.30
C LEU A 353 11.69 -25.83 8.30
N SER A 354 12.16 -26.19 9.48
CA SER A 354 11.35 -26.77 10.53
C SER A 354 10.75 -25.70 11.43
N HIS A 355 9.57 -26.01 11.96
CA HIS A 355 9.02 -25.28 13.09
C HIS A 355 9.73 -25.71 14.37
N GLY A 356 9.86 -24.80 15.32
CA GLY A 356 10.60 -25.05 16.55
C GLY A 356 11.20 -23.81 17.18
N LYS A 357 11.99 -24.02 18.22
CA LYS A 357 12.77 -22.97 18.88
C LYS A 357 14.20 -23.01 18.38
N PHE A 358 14.64 -21.92 17.77
CA PHE A 358 16.00 -21.71 17.31
C PHE A 358 16.62 -20.65 18.22
N THR A 359 17.27 -21.13 19.26
CA THR A 359 18.13 -20.32 20.12
C THR A 359 19.45 -20.09 19.39
N GLU A 360 20.11 -18.97 19.68
CA GLU A 360 21.45 -18.70 19.15
C GLU A 360 21.52 -18.53 17.63
N SER A 361 20.49 -17.94 17.03
CA SER A 361 20.47 -17.70 15.59
C SER A 361 21.45 -16.58 15.23
N MET A 362 22.46 -16.91 14.43
CA MET A 362 23.42 -15.95 13.89
C MET A 362 22.83 -15.19 12.71
N SER A 363 23.15 -13.90 12.61
CA SER A 363 22.73 -13.08 11.47
C SER A 363 23.47 -13.50 10.20
N THR A 364 22.77 -13.65 9.08
CA THR A 364 23.39 -13.86 7.76
C THR A 364 24.03 -12.59 7.21
N TYR A 365 23.51 -11.44 7.63
CA TYR A 365 24.03 -10.12 7.32
C TYR A 365 23.76 -9.19 8.50
N LYS A 366 24.68 -8.25 8.73
CA LYS A 366 24.62 -7.32 9.85
C LYS A 366 25.28 -6.00 9.48
N GLN A 367 24.59 -4.88 9.75
CA GLN A 367 25.13 -3.54 9.55
C GLN A 367 24.77 -2.63 10.73
N VAL A 368 25.72 -1.77 11.12
CA VAL A 368 25.50 -0.70 12.11
C VAL A 368 25.04 0.57 11.38
N VAL A 369 23.95 1.16 11.85
CA VAL A 369 23.29 2.26 11.11
C VAL A 369 23.64 3.64 11.65
N ALA A 370 23.54 3.87 12.95
CA ALA A 370 23.74 5.20 13.53
C ALA A 370 23.87 5.14 15.06
N ALA A 371 24.54 6.16 15.63
CA ALA A 371 24.60 6.43 17.07
C ALA A 371 23.64 7.58 17.43
N VAL A 372 22.33 7.34 17.30
CA VAL A 372 21.27 8.34 17.53
C VAL A 372 20.19 7.78 18.45
N HIS A 373 19.23 8.57 18.92
CA HIS A 373 18.07 8.04 19.64
C HIS A 373 16.85 7.92 18.73
N ILE A 374 16.50 6.69 18.33
CA ILE A 374 15.33 6.41 17.48
C ILE A 374 14.13 6.06 18.35
N LYS A 375 13.02 6.77 18.10
CA LYS A 375 11.75 6.56 18.79
C LYS A 375 10.83 5.62 18.04
N THR A 376 10.69 5.84 16.75
CA THR A 376 9.72 5.16 15.88
C THR A 376 10.45 4.44 14.76
N PHE A 377 9.94 3.27 14.39
CA PHE A 377 10.38 2.51 13.22
C PHE A 377 9.16 2.29 12.33
N HIS A 378 9.31 2.58 11.05
CA HIS A 378 8.33 2.23 10.04
C HIS A 378 9.05 1.57 8.88
N ILE A 379 8.80 0.27 8.69
CA ILE A 379 9.31 -0.48 7.55
C ILE A 379 8.22 -0.47 6.48
N THR A 380 8.58 -0.10 5.26
CA THR A 380 7.64 -0.08 4.14
C THR A 380 7.05 -1.47 3.93
N ASP A 381 5.73 -1.55 3.89
CA ASP A 381 5.03 -2.72 3.41
C ASP A 381 4.95 -2.64 1.88
N ASP A 382 5.97 -3.16 1.20
CA ASP A 382 5.81 -3.46 -0.22
C ASP A 382 4.87 -4.64 -0.36
N VAL A 383 3.99 -4.56 -1.35
CA VAL A 383 2.97 -5.55 -1.60
C VAL A 383 3.32 -6.40 -2.83
N TYR A 384 4.35 -6.04 -3.59
CA TYR A 384 4.80 -6.77 -4.78
C TYR A 384 5.92 -7.78 -4.50
N HIS A 385 5.88 -8.44 -3.34
CA HIS A 385 6.78 -9.57 -3.10
C HIS A 385 6.38 -10.75 -3.99
N ASP A 386 7.38 -11.37 -4.63
CA ASP A 386 7.25 -12.42 -5.66
C ASP A 386 6.32 -13.60 -5.26
N ASP A 387 6.11 -13.82 -3.96
CA ASP A 387 5.33 -14.96 -3.44
C ASP A 387 3.81 -14.73 -3.36
N ILE A 388 3.36 -13.47 -3.18
CA ILE A 388 1.92 -13.17 -3.06
C ILE A 388 1.19 -13.48 -4.36
N HIS A 389 1.90 -13.33 -5.48
CA HIS A 389 1.40 -13.43 -6.83
C HIS A 389 1.25 -14.86 -7.36
N LEU A 390 1.91 -15.85 -6.75
CA LEU A 390 1.80 -17.25 -7.18
C LEU A 390 0.46 -17.88 -6.86
N TYR A 391 -0.27 -17.29 -5.91
CA TYR A 391 -1.58 -17.75 -5.45
C TYR A 391 -2.67 -16.74 -5.76
N ASP A 392 -2.33 -15.72 -6.55
CA ASP A 392 -3.22 -14.71 -7.07
C ASP A 392 -3.55 -15.07 -8.52
N ASP A 393 -4.83 -15.05 -8.90
CA ASP A 393 -5.23 -15.28 -10.30
C ASP A 393 -5.49 -13.93 -10.99
N SER A 394 -5.38 -12.81 -10.26
CA SER A 394 -5.57 -11.48 -10.79
C SER A 394 -4.47 -11.13 -11.79
N VAL A 395 -4.67 -10.06 -12.55
CA VAL A 395 -3.66 -9.55 -13.48
C VAL A 395 -2.31 -9.28 -12.79
N ASN A 396 -2.32 -8.93 -11.50
CA ASN A 396 -1.08 -8.64 -10.77
C ASN A 396 -0.12 -9.83 -10.76
N ALA A 397 -0.63 -11.06 -10.78
CA ALA A 397 0.20 -12.26 -10.87
C ALA A 397 1.02 -12.37 -12.16
N LEU A 398 0.47 -11.87 -13.26
CA LEU A 398 1.10 -11.90 -14.58
C LEU A 398 2.04 -10.70 -14.80
N VAL A 399 1.73 -9.57 -14.17
CA VAL A 399 2.49 -8.32 -14.31
C VAL A 399 3.71 -8.30 -13.39
N ALA A 400 3.56 -8.74 -12.13
CA ALA A 400 4.60 -8.60 -11.12
C ALA A 400 5.97 -9.20 -11.52
N PRO A 401 6.07 -10.42 -12.11
CA PRO A 401 7.36 -11.00 -12.48
C PRO A 401 8.15 -10.20 -13.53
N ARG A 402 7.49 -9.27 -14.25
CA ARG A 402 8.14 -8.43 -15.27
C ARG A 402 8.83 -7.20 -14.67
N HIS A 403 8.59 -6.89 -13.40
CA HIS A 403 9.16 -5.74 -12.72
C HIS A 403 10.16 -6.16 -11.65
N LYS A 404 11.34 -5.54 -11.63
CA LYS A 404 12.22 -5.57 -10.45
C LYS A 404 11.41 -5.12 -9.23
N PRO A 405 11.37 -5.87 -8.10
CA PRO A 405 10.70 -5.44 -6.87
C PRO A 405 11.17 -4.05 -6.43
N PRO A 406 10.35 -3.28 -5.72
CA PRO A 406 10.74 -1.95 -5.27
C PRO A 406 11.64 -2.09 -4.03
N PRO A 407 12.43 -1.06 -3.70
CA PRO A 407 13.28 -1.08 -2.52
C PRO A 407 12.45 -1.11 -1.23
N VAL A 408 12.98 -1.70 -0.17
CA VAL A 408 12.37 -1.60 1.17
C VAL A 408 13.04 -0.48 1.95
N SER A 409 12.25 0.47 2.44
CA SER A 409 12.76 1.56 3.27
C SER A 409 12.39 1.36 4.73
N ILE A 410 13.34 1.64 5.61
CA ILE A 410 13.17 1.69 7.06
C ILE A 410 13.28 3.16 7.46
N PHE A 411 12.16 3.72 7.87
CA PHE A 411 12.06 5.09 8.34
C PHE A 411 12.15 5.11 9.87
N CYS A 412 13.10 5.89 10.37
CA CYS A 412 13.45 5.95 11.78
C CYS A 412 13.28 7.38 12.28
N GLY A 413 12.27 7.63 13.12
CA GLY A 413 12.06 8.95 13.72
C GLY A 413 13.10 9.21 14.81
N VAL A 414 13.95 10.21 14.61
CA VAL A 414 15.06 10.55 15.52
C VAL A 414 14.66 11.69 16.43
N SER A 415 14.95 11.54 17.72
CA SER A 415 14.60 12.52 18.74
C SER A 415 15.80 13.23 19.35
N ARG A 416 15.56 14.50 19.69
CA ARG A 416 16.50 15.40 20.37
C ARG A 416 17.04 14.77 21.67
N THR A 417 18.35 14.72 21.82
CA THR A 417 19.02 14.35 23.08
C THR A 417 19.44 15.61 23.84
N SER A 418 19.67 15.49 25.16
CA SER A 418 20.08 16.62 25.99
C SER A 418 21.49 17.15 25.66
N THR A 419 22.33 16.33 25.03
CA THR A 419 23.71 16.68 24.68
C THR A 419 23.88 17.19 23.26
N GLU A 420 22.99 16.83 22.33
CA GLU A 420 23.02 17.30 20.94
C GLU A 420 21.63 17.78 20.50
N PRO A 421 21.28 19.03 20.87
CA PRO A 421 19.96 19.60 20.61
C PRO A 421 19.65 19.81 19.12
N THR A 422 20.57 19.51 18.20
CA THR A 422 20.41 19.66 16.75
C THR A 422 19.99 18.35 16.04
N GLN A 423 20.08 17.19 16.71
CA GLN A 423 19.76 15.88 16.09
C GLN A 423 18.29 15.49 16.23
N GLN A 424 17.39 16.29 15.65
CA GLN A 424 16.00 15.88 15.40
C GLN A 424 15.83 15.70 13.89
N GLY A 425 15.01 14.71 13.50
CA GLY A 425 14.76 14.48 12.09
C GLY A 425 14.33 13.05 11.78
N LEU A 426 14.64 12.64 10.56
CA LEU A 426 14.30 11.33 10.04
C LEU A 426 15.57 10.65 9.51
N LEU A 427 15.89 9.49 10.05
CA LEU A 427 16.90 8.60 9.51
C LEU A 427 16.20 7.62 8.56
N VAL A 428 16.69 7.49 7.34
CA VAL A 428 16.14 6.56 6.37
C VAL A 428 17.22 5.56 5.98
N VAL A 429 16.86 4.29 6.03
CA VAL A 429 17.71 3.19 5.57
C VAL A 429 17.00 2.48 4.44
N ARG A 430 17.65 2.35 3.29
CA ARG A 430 17.04 1.75 2.11
C ARG A 430 17.76 0.48 1.66
N LEU A 431 16.97 -0.60 1.59
CA LEU A 431 17.36 -1.92 1.13
C LEU A 431 17.01 -2.02 -0.36
N GLU A 432 17.99 -2.37 -1.18
CA GLU A 432 17.81 -2.52 -2.63
C GLU A 432 17.60 -4.00 -2.99
N PRO A 433 16.68 -4.30 -3.93
CA PRO A 433 16.57 -5.64 -4.45
C PRO A 433 17.74 -5.90 -5.41
N GLU A 434 18.46 -6.99 -5.16
CA GLU A 434 19.52 -7.54 -5.98
C GLU A 434 19.01 -8.80 -6.67
N ALA A 435 19.13 -8.84 -8.00
CA ALA A 435 18.76 -10.01 -8.79
C ALA A 435 19.75 -11.14 -8.54
N TYR A 436 19.23 -12.35 -8.36
CA TYR A 436 20.03 -13.57 -8.33
C TYR A 436 19.27 -14.72 -9.00
N THR A 437 20.02 -15.72 -9.47
CA THR A 437 19.43 -16.95 -10.00
C THR A 437 19.18 -17.92 -8.85
N SER A 438 17.91 -18.14 -8.50
CA SER A 438 17.55 -19.17 -7.54
C SER A 438 17.39 -20.51 -8.24
N TYR A 439 18.07 -21.54 -7.73
CA TYR A 439 17.83 -22.94 -8.10
C TYR A 439 16.96 -23.63 -7.05
N MET A 440 16.53 -22.92 -6.00
CA MET A 440 15.58 -23.45 -5.03
C MET A 440 14.16 -23.08 -5.45
N THR A 441 13.30 -24.09 -5.47
CA THR A 441 11.85 -23.93 -5.53
C THR A 441 11.32 -23.49 -4.17
N LEU A 442 10.07 -23.06 -4.15
CA LEU A 442 9.41 -22.45 -2.97
C LEU A 442 9.19 -23.44 -1.81
N ASP A 443 9.08 -24.73 -2.13
CA ASP A 443 9.03 -25.82 -1.15
C ASP A 443 10.43 -26.20 -0.61
N GLY A 444 11.49 -25.54 -1.09
CA GLY A 444 12.87 -25.81 -0.73
C GLY A 444 13.52 -26.95 -1.53
N SER A 445 12.83 -27.53 -2.52
CA SER A 445 13.46 -28.47 -3.46
C SER A 445 14.35 -27.75 -4.48
N LYS A 446 15.14 -28.50 -5.25
CA LYS A 446 16.03 -27.92 -6.28
C LYS A 446 15.36 -28.03 -7.66
N SER A 447 15.38 -26.94 -8.42
CA SER A 447 14.98 -26.88 -9.82
C SER A 447 16.23 -26.79 -10.71
N ASP A 448 16.26 -27.60 -11.78
CA ASP A 448 17.29 -27.51 -12.81
C ASP A 448 17.14 -26.24 -13.67
N GLN A 449 15.94 -25.67 -13.71
CA GLN A 449 15.69 -24.37 -14.33
C GLN A 449 15.84 -23.28 -13.27
N GLY A 450 16.92 -22.51 -13.35
CA GLY A 450 17.13 -21.35 -12.50
C GLY A 450 16.04 -20.31 -12.72
N ARG A 451 15.42 -19.83 -11.64
CA ARG A 451 14.42 -18.77 -11.65
C ARG A 451 15.05 -17.45 -11.23
N LEU A 452 14.82 -16.38 -12.01
CA LEU A 452 15.18 -15.03 -11.59
C LEU A 452 14.44 -14.70 -10.29
N SER A 453 15.18 -14.39 -9.24
CA SER A 453 14.68 -14.06 -7.91
C SER A 453 15.37 -12.81 -7.40
N TYR A 454 14.81 -12.17 -6.37
CA TYR A 454 15.39 -10.97 -5.77
C TYR A 454 15.62 -11.16 -4.29
N ARG A 455 16.79 -10.73 -3.82
CA ARG A 455 17.11 -10.62 -2.39
C ARG A 455 17.33 -9.15 -2.05
N TYR A 456 16.98 -8.76 -0.83
CA TYR A 456 17.18 -7.40 -0.37
C TYR A 456 18.52 -7.28 0.33
N VAL A 457 19.33 -6.36 -0.16
CA VAL A 457 20.65 -6.06 0.40
C VAL A 457 20.71 -4.62 0.86
N LEU A 458 21.43 -4.39 1.94
CA LEU A 458 21.73 -3.04 2.41
C LEU A 458 22.99 -2.52 1.71
N ILE A 459 22.86 -1.36 1.07
CA ILE A 459 23.98 -0.63 0.49
C ILE A 459 24.36 0.47 1.49
N PRO A 460 25.61 0.58 1.97
CA PRO A 460 25.99 1.58 2.97
C PRO A 460 25.61 3.02 2.61
N ASP A 461 25.73 3.40 1.34
CA ASP A 461 25.38 4.73 0.83
C ASP A 461 23.87 5.04 0.86
N ASN A 462 23.04 4.03 1.15
CA ASN A 462 21.60 4.14 1.28
C ASN A 462 21.14 4.40 2.73
N ILE A 463 22.03 4.90 3.57
CA ILE A 463 21.71 5.40 4.91
C ILE A 463 21.88 6.91 4.89
N TRP A 464 20.80 7.66 5.12
CA TRP A 464 20.89 9.11 5.21
C TRP A 464 20.04 9.67 6.32
N PHE A 465 20.51 10.80 6.85
CA PHE A 465 19.83 11.57 7.86
C PHE A 465 19.24 12.82 7.22
N SER A 466 17.98 13.09 7.50
CA SER A 466 17.32 14.33 7.12
C SER A 466 17.16 15.19 8.37
N THR A 467 17.98 16.24 8.49
CA THR A 467 17.92 17.20 9.60
C THR A 467 16.68 18.07 9.46
N HIS A 468 15.74 17.91 10.39
CA HIS A 468 14.56 18.75 10.44
C HIS A 468 14.29 19.15 11.89
N ARG A 469 13.90 20.40 12.11
CA ARG A 469 13.58 20.91 13.46
C ARG A 469 12.33 20.26 14.09
N ARG A 470 11.69 19.28 13.43
CA ARG A 470 10.37 18.73 13.78
C ARG A 470 10.39 17.21 13.80
N HIS A 471 9.50 16.61 14.60
CA HIS A 471 9.31 15.16 14.60
C HIS A 471 8.58 14.75 13.33
N HIS A 472 8.99 13.64 12.70
CA HIS A 472 8.34 13.11 11.52
C HIS A 472 7.62 11.80 11.83
N ILE A 473 6.35 11.70 11.48
CA ILE A 473 5.63 10.44 11.32
C ILE A 473 5.69 10.10 9.83
N VAL A 474 6.04 8.87 9.49
CA VAL A 474 6.10 8.43 8.08
C VAL A 474 4.94 7.49 7.80
N LEU A 475 4.14 7.83 6.80
CA LEU A 475 3.24 6.91 6.13
C LEU A 475 3.99 6.42 4.89
N GLY A 476 4.62 5.27 5.06
CA GLY A 476 5.60 4.77 4.13
C GLY A 476 4.96 4.00 2.98
N GLY A 477 5.73 4.01 1.90
CA GLY A 477 5.64 3.15 0.75
C GLY A 477 7.05 3.03 0.16
N ALA A 478 7.32 1.91 -0.51
CA ALA A 478 8.59 1.57 -1.12
C ALA A 478 9.04 2.59 -2.18
N GLN A 479 8.10 3.19 -2.91
CA GLN A 479 8.37 4.17 -3.97
C GLN A 479 7.87 5.56 -3.62
N ARG A 480 6.81 5.64 -2.80
CA ARG A 480 6.17 6.89 -2.42
C ARG A 480 5.93 6.89 -0.92
N SER A 481 6.44 7.90 -0.22
CA SER A 481 6.18 8.07 1.20
C SER A 481 5.71 9.47 1.52
N LEU A 482 4.86 9.55 2.55
CA LEU A 482 4.35 10.79 3.10
C LEU A 482 4.96 11.01 4.48
N TRP A 483 5.64 12.14 4.66
CA TRP A 483 6.29 12.50 5.91
C TRP A 483 5.50 13.62 6.56
N ILE A 484 4.92 13.32 7.72
CA ILE A 484 4.10 14.23 8.50
C ILE A 484 5.01 14.88 9.54
N SER A 485 5.20 16.19 9.47
CA SER A 485 5.97 16.91 10.49
C SER A 485 5.03 17.43 11.60
N ASP A 486 5.35 17.11 12.85
CA ASP A 486 4.63 17.62 14.03
C ASP A 486 4.83 19.14 14.19
N LEU A 487 3.82 19.84 14.72
CA LEU A 487 3.96 21.24 15.12
C LEU A 487 4.56 21.35 16.53
N ASP A 488 5.07 22.54 16.80
CA ASP A 488 5.94 22.94 17.90
C ASP A 488 5.52 22.39 19.28
N PRO A 489 6.36 21.61 19.99
CA PRO A 489 6.10 21.19 21.37
C PRO A 489 6.07 22.34 22.38
N SER A 490 6.29 23.59 21.95
CA SER A 490 6.16 24.79 22.77
C SER A 490 4.75 25.37 22.85
N GLU A 491 3.78 24.91 22.04
CA GLU A 491 2.36 25.18 22.32
C GLU A 491 1.85 24.14 23.33
N PRO A 492 1.65 24.49 24.61
CA PRO A 492 1.03 23.57 25.55
C PRO A 492 -0.36 23.18 25.01
N SER A 493 -0.73 21.91 25.18
CA SER A 493 -2.16 21.57 25.18
C SER A 493 -2.84 22.55 26.14
N LYS A 494 -4.06 22.99 25.81
CA LYS A 494 -4.81 23.87 26.73
C LYS A 494 -5.01 23.25 28.12
N ASP A 495 -4.69 21.96 28.27
CA ASP A 495 -4.79 21.16 29.48
C ASP A 495 -3.46 21.06 30.28
N GLY A 496 -2.40 21.77 29.89
CA GLY A 496 -1.21 22.00 30.72
C GLY A 496 -0.26 20.82 30.91
N THR A 497 -0.46 19.71 30.21
CA THR A 497 0.40 18.52 30.31
C THR A 497 1.58 18.57 29.34
N LYS A 498 2.80 18.72 29.85
CA LYS A 498 4.05 18.53 29.07
C LYS A 498 4.25 17.03 28.79
N ALA A 499 3.69 16.53 27.70
CA ALA A 499 3.83 15.12 27.31
C ALA A 499 5.18 14.82 26.62
N PRO A 500 5.84 13.68 26.91
CA PRO A 500 7.07 13.27 26.23
C PRO A 500 6.80 12.84 24.76
N PRO A 501 7.79 12.93 23.84
CA PRO A 501 7.52 12.65 22.43
C PRO A 501 7.38 11.13 22.15
N PRO A 502 6.51 10.73 21.20
CA PRO A 502 5.89 9.39 21.13
C PRO A 502 6.63 8.29 20.36
N LYS A 503 6.12 7.05 20.50
CA LYS A 503 6.69 5.80 19.95
C LYS A 503 5.86 5.12 18.84
N SER A 504 4.57 5.46 18.66
CA SER A 504 3.69 4.90 17.61
C SER A 504 2.42 5.74 17.40
N ILE A 505 1.82 5.69 16.19
CA ILE A 505 0.55 6.37 15.82
C ILE A 505 -0.63 5.97 16.73
N SER A 506 -0.61 4.75 17.29
CA SER A 506 -1.72 4.14 18.02
C SER A 506 -1.73 4.37 19.53
N GLU A 507 -0.72 5.01 20.11
CA GLU A 507 -0.67 5.21 21.57
C GLU A 507 -1.38 6.51 22.03
N TYR A 508 -2.09 7.22 21.15
CA TYR A 508 -2.68 8.52 21.45
C TYR A 508 -4.21 8.50 21.65
N GLY A 509 -4.61 8.89 22.85
CA GLY A 509 -5.91 9.50 23.15
C GLY A 509 -5.96 11.01 22.92
N ASP A 510 -4.88 11.64 22.40
CA ASP A 510 -4.79 13.09 22.15
C ASP A 510 -4.55 13.44 20.66
N PRO A 511 -5.15 14.53 20.15
CA PRO A 511 -5.18 14.88 18.73
C PRO A 511 -3.96 15.65 18.21
N TRP A 512 -3.66 15.51 16.92
CA TRP A 512 -2.58 16.23 16.24
C TRP A 512 -3.07 17.45 15.45
N ARG A 513 -2.51 18.65 15.66
CA ARG A 513 -2.70 19.78 14.74
C ARG A 513 -1.75 19.64 13.54
N LEU A 514 -2.12 18.85 12.54
CA LEU A 514 -1.28 18.63 11.36
C LEU A 514 -1.34 19.85 10.41
N ARG A 515 -0.18 20.37 10.01
CA ARG A 515 -0.09 21.45 8.99
C ARG A 515 0.67 21.07 7.72
N HIS A 516 1.60 20.11 7.78
CA HIS A 516 2.42 19.76 6.61
C HIS A 516 2.61 18.26 6.50
N ILE A 517 2.24 17.71 5.33
CA ILE A 517 2.64 16.38 4.88
C ILE A 517 3.53 16.58 3.65
N VAL A 518 4.67 15.90 3.62
CA VAL A 518 5.68 16.04 2.57
C VAL A 518 5.74 14.73 1.77
N ARG A 519 5.61 14.80 0.45
CA ARG A 519 5.96 13.70 -0.45
C ARG A 519 7.47 13.61 -0.55
N TYR A 520 8.02 12.42 -0.38
CA TYR A 520 9.44 12.19 -0.57
C TYR A 520 9.72 11.34 -1.82
N PHE A 521 10.62 11.81 -2.66
CA PHE A 521 11.23 11.06 -3.75
C PHE A 521 12.54 10.44 -3.29
N PRO A 522 12.85 9.20 -3.68
CA PRO A 522 14.18 8.68 -3.47
C PRO A 522 15.19 9.53 -4.27
N ALA A 523 15.94 10.38 -3.58
CA ALA A 523 16.97 11.22 -4.19
C ALA A 523 18.04 10.33 -4.87
N LYS A 524 18.57 10.80 -6.01
CA LYS A 524 19.69 10.14 -6.67
C LYS A 524 20.96 10.54 -5.94
N PHE A 525 21.39 9.71 -5.00
CA PHE A 525 22.68 9.89 -4.35
C PHE A 525 23.78 9.26 -5.21
N THR A 526 24.73 10.07 -5.64
CA THR A 526 25.97 9.58 -6.25
C THR A 526 27.04 9.47 -5.17
N PRO A 527 27.82 8.37 -5.12
CA PRO A 527 28.94 8.25 -4.20
C PRO A 527 29.88 9.46 -4.31
N GLY A 528 30.25 10.05 -3.16
CA GLY A 528 31.12 11.23 -3.10
C GLY A 528 30.43 12.59 -3.07
N MET A 529 29.08 12.65 -3.05
CA MET A 529 28.37 13.92 -2.81
C MET A 529 28.73 14.52 -1.44
N SER A 530 28.93 15.84 -1.41
CA SER A 530 29.07 16.62 -0.18
C SER A 530 27.75 16.68 0.61
N ALA A 531 27.84 16.97 1.91
CA ALA A 531 26.65 17.13 2.76
C ALA A 531 25.67 18.20 2.24
N ASP A 532 26.19 19.27 1.64
CA ASP A 532 25.38 20.34 1.04
C ASP A 532 24.65 19.88 -0.24
N GLU A 533 25.31 19.06 -1.07
CA GLU A 533 24.69 18.48 -2.26
C GLU A 533 23.58 17.48 -1.88
N VAL A 534 23.84 16.65 -0.87
CA VAL A 534 22.84 15.74 -0.29
C VAL A 534 21.64 16.55 0.24
N ALA A 535 21.88 17.64 0.98
CA ALA A 535 20.82 18.49 1.50
C ALA A 535 20.00 19.17 0.39
N LYS A 536 20.66 19.66 -0.67
CA LYS A 536 19.97 20.26 -1.84
C LYS A 536 19.11 19.23 -2.57
N GLU A 537 19.61 18.02 -2.78
CA GLU A 537 18.86 16.97 -3.45
C GLU A 537 17.70 16.46 -2.59
N GLN A 538 17.88 16.37 -1.27
CA GLN A 538 16.78 16.11 -0.34
C GLN A 538 15.71 17.20 -0.37
N ALA A 539 16.10 18.48 -0.41
CA ALA A 539 15.17 19.59 -0.50
C ALA A 539 14.36 19.58 -1.81
N ARG A 540 14.97 19.13 -2.92
CA ARG A 540 14.26 18.90 -4.19
C ARG A 540 13.32 17.69 -4.13
N ALA A 541 13.71 16.66 -3.40
CA ALA A 541 12.96 15.43 -3.25
C ALA A 541 11.78 15.53 -2.28
N ALA A 542 11.77 16.53 -1.39
CA ALA A 542 10.75 16.77 -0.39
C ALA A 542 9.77 17.86 -0.86
N LYS A 543 8.55 17.47 -1.23
CA LYS A 543 7.52 18.39 -1.75
C LYS A 543 6.29 18.40 -0.86
N LEU A 544 5.73 19.58 -0.56
CA LEU A 544 4.52 19.66 0.25
C LEU A 544 3.33 19.05 -0.49
N VAL A 545 2.60 18.15 0.18
CA VAL A 545 1.32 17.63 -0.28
C VAL A 545 0.27 18.73 -0.17
N LYS A 546 -0.42 19.02 -1.28
CA LYS A 546 -1.60 19.88 -1.27
C LYS A 546 -2.81 19.07 -0.79
N PHE A 547 -3.48 19.58 0.23
CA PHE A 547 -4.74 19.05 0.76
C PHE A 547 -5.91 19.75 0.11
N HIS A 548 -7.04 19.04 0.02
CA HIS A 548 -8.30 19.69 -0.29
C HIS A 548 -8.66 20.68 0.84
N PRO A 549 -9.18 21.89 0.55
CA PRO A 549 -9.38 22.93 1.56
C PRO A 549 -10.27 22.50 2.74
N VAL A 550 -11.25 21.63 2.49
CA VAL A 550 -12.11 21.05 3.53
C VAL A 550 -11.27 20.21 4.50
N VAL A 551 -10.45 19.32 3.95
CA VAL A 551 -9.58 18.45 4.74
C VAL A 551 -8.55 19.27 5.51
N GLU A 552 -7.96 20.30 4.89
CA GLU A 552 -7.01 21.19 5.56
C GLU A 552 -7.67 21.95 6.73
N LYS A 553 -8.93 22.38 6.58
CA LYS A 553 -9.70 23.01 7.65
C LYS A 553 -9.94 22.02 8.80
N ASP A 554 -10.40 20.81 8.50
CA ASP A 554 -10.79 19.83 9.52
C ASP A 554 -9.56 19.24 10.24
N MET A 555 -8.43 19.08 9.54
CA MET A 555 -7.15 18.68 10.15
C MET A 555 -6.64 19.66 11.21
N LYS A 556 -7.09 20.93 11.21
CA LYS A 556 -6.76 21.90 12.27
C LYS A 556 -7.39 21.53 13.62
N GLU A 557 -8.47 20.76 13.61
CA GLU A 557 -9.15 20.30 14.83
C GLU A 557 -8.39 19.14 15.51
N GLY A 558 -7.56 18.45 14.74
CA GLY A 558 -6.90 17.24 15.19
C GLY A 558 -6.99 16.14 14.14
N VAL A 559 -5.92 15.37 13.92
CA VAL A 559 -6.02 14.06 13.28
C VAL A 559 -6.03 12.97 14.36
N CYS A 560 -6.85 11.94 14.21
CA CYS A 560 -6.89 10.79 15.12
C CYS A 560 -6.37 9.50 14.47
N ALA A 561 -6.63 9.31 13.18
CA ALA A 561 -6.12 8.19 12.42
C ALA A 561 -5.80 8.61 10.99
N ILE A 562 -4.79 7.98 10.41
CA ILE A 562 -4.38 8.23 9.04
C ILE A 562 -3.86 6.92 8.42
N ALA A 563 -4.18 6.68 7.16
CA ALA A 563 -3.72 5.53 6.42
C ALA A 563 -3.44 5.90 4.96
N PHE A 564 -2.41 5.31 4.37
CA PHE A 564 -1.95 5.63 3.03
C PHE A 564 -1.70 4.35 2.25
N ASP A 565 -2.19 4.29 1.02
CA ASP A 565 -1.78 3.29 0.04
C ASP A 565 -0.96 3.96 -1.06
N GLU A 566 0.32 3.61 -1.12
CA GLU A 566 1.24 4.17 -2.11
C GLU A 566 0.95 3.72 -3.54
N SER A 567 0.26 2.59 -3.73
CA SER A 567 0.09 1.98 -5.04
C SER A 567 -0.89 2.76 -5.93
N ILE A 568 -1.88 3.40 -5.32
CA ILE A 568 -2.79 4.35 -5.98
C ILE A 568 -2.67 5.78 -5.46
N GLY A 569 -1.84 6.02 -4.44
CA GLY A 569 -1.73 7.32 -3.80
C GLY A 569 -3.02 7.73 -3.11
N ARG A 570 -3.67 6.80 -2.39
CA ARG A 570 -4.89 7.09 -1.63
C ARG A 570 -4.57 7.34 -0.17
N LEU A 571 -4.96 8.50 0.32
CA LEU A 571 -4.76 8.96 1.70
C LEU A 571 -6.11 9.08 2.40
N CYS A 572 -6.30 8.29 3.47
CA CYS A 572 -7.48 8.35 4.33
C CYS A 572 -7.12 9.08 5.63
N VAL A 573 -7.91 10.08 6.02
CA VAL A 573 -7.71 10.89 7.23
C VAL A 573 -8.99 10.91 8.05
N ALA A 574 -8.89 10.53 9.32
CA ALA A 574 -9.95 10.74 10.30
C ALA A 574 -9.53 11.87 11.25
N VAL A 575 -10.45 12.82 11.48
CA VAL A 575 -10.20 14.00 12.31
C VAL A 575 -10.77 13.85 13.72
N ARG A 576 -10.22 14.57 14.70
CA ARG A 576 -10.61 14.46 16.10
C ARG A 576 -12.05 14.92 16.28
N GLY A 577 -12.86 14.09 16.94
CA GLY A 577 -14.22 14.45 17.32
C GLY A 577 -15.21 14.43 16.16
N GLY A 578 -14.72 14.27 14.93
CA GLY A 578 -15.53 13.98 13.76
C GLY A 578 -15.84 12.50 13.64
N ARG A 579 -16.97 12.21 13.02
CA ARG A 579 -17.31 10.88 12.49
C ARG A 579 -16.86 10.73 11.03
N VAL A 580 -16.31 11.79 10.44
CA VAL A 580 -15.98 11.84 9.03
C VAL A 580 -14.61 11.24 8.78
N VAL A 581 -14.53 10.36 7.79
CA VAL A 581 -13.27 9.94 7.18
C VAL A 581 -13.16 10.61 5.82
N HIS A 582 -12.11 11.41 5.63
CA HIS A 582 -11.79 12.00 4.34
C HIS A 582 -10.90 11.04 3.54
N VAL A 583 -11.21 10.88 2.27
CA VAL A 583 -10.45 10.09 1.31
C VAL A 583 -9.93 11.04 0.24
N MET A 584 -8.60 11.08 0.09
CA MET A 584 -7.91 11.87 -0.91
C MET A 584 -7.21 10.92 -1.88
N ASP A 585 -7.57 10.99 -3.16
CA ASP A 585 -7.00 10.14 -4.19
C ASP A 585 -6.14 10.97 -5.15
N TYR A 586 -4.84 10.69 -5.15
CA TYR A 586 -3.86 11.35 -6.03
C TYR A 586 -3.68 10.62 -7.37
N GLY A 587 -4.26 9.43 -7.54
CA GLY A 587 -4.24 8.66 -8.78
C GLY A 587 -5.56 8.75 -9.56
N GLU A 588 -6.65 9.20 -8.93
CA GLU A 588 -7.97 9.26 -9.56
C GLU A 588 -8.07 10.34 -10.65
N ASP A 589 -7.29 11.41 -10.56
CA ASP A 589 -7.48 12.59 -11.41
C ASP A 589 -6.71 12.51 -12.74
N MET A 590 -7.29 11.73 -13.64
CA MET A 590 -7.25 12.11 -15.05
C MET A 590 -8.65 12.57 -15.42
N ASP A 591 -9.05 13.76 -14.97
CA ASP A 591 -9.72 14.69 -15.86
C ASP A 591 -8.77 14.89 -17.05
N LEU A 592 -8.80 13.95 -17.98
CA LEU A 592 -8.16 14.12 -19.28
C LEU A 592 -8.89 15.26 -19.97
N LEU A 593 -8.56 16.49 -19.62
CA LEU A 593 -9.10 17.73 -20.17
C LEU A 593 -10.60 17.94 -19.88
N PRO A 594 -11.00 19.10 -19.33
CA PRO A 594 -12.41 19.53 -19.25
C PRO A 594 -13.19 19.37 -20.57
N GLU A 595 -12.48 19.35 -21.69
CA GLU A 595 -12.98 19.11 -23.05
C GLU A 595 -13.51 17.68 -23.29
N LEU A 596 -12.99 16.64 -22.63
CA LEU A 596 -13.54 15.28 -22.73
C LEU A 596 -14.88 15.18 -22.00
N GLN A 597 -15.02 15.84 -20.85
CA GLN A 597 -16.30 15.92 -20.15
C GLN A 597 -17.36 16.62 -21.00
N ALA A 598 -16.99 17.72 -21.67
CA ALA A 598 -17.85 18.40 -22.63
C ALA A 598 -18.19 17.52 -23.85
N PHE A 599 -17.23 16.74 -24.36
CA PHE A 599 -17.45 15.79 -25.45
C PHE A 599 -18.39 14.64 -25.05
N TYR A 600 -18.20 14.02 -23.87
CA TYR A 600 -19.08 12.97 -23.35
C TYR A 600 -20.49 13.48 -23.08
N THR A 601 -20.62 14.68 -22.50
CA THR A 601 -21.93 15.31 -22.25
C THR A 601 -22.67 15.56 -23.58
N LYS A 602 -21.94 15.96 -24.62
CA LYS A 602 -22.47 16.17 -25.97
C LYS A 602 -22.83 14.86 -26.68
N MET A 603 -22.03 13.81 -26.51
CA MET A 603 -22.32 12.49 -27.08
C MET A 603 -23.51 11.81 -26.40
N ASP A 604 -23.65 11.90 -25.07
CA ASP A 604 -24.78 11.30 -24.33
C ASP A 604 -26.11 11.99 -24.67
N THR A 605 -26.08 13.30 -24.98
CA THR A 605 -27.23 14.00 -25.55
C THR A 605 -27.57 13.53 -26.97
N ASP A 606 -26.56 13.25 -27.79
CA ASP A 606 -26.76 12.79 -29.18
C ASP A 606 -27.20 11.30 -29.21
N GLU A 607 -26.70 10.44 -28.33
CA GLU A 607 -27.12 9.03 -28.21
C GLU A 607 -28.52 8.89 -27.63
N LYS A 608 -28.89 9.70 -26.63
CA LYS A 608 -30.30 9.78 -26.17
C LYS A 608 -31.22 10.29 -27.27
N ALA A 609 -30.77 11.25 -28.09
CA ALA A 609 -31.54 11.75 -29.23
C ALA A 609 -31.70 10.69 -30.32
N ASP A 610 -30.65 9.94 -30.66
CA ASP A 610 -30.71 8.83 -31.63
C ASP A 610 -31.61 7.68 -31.11
N LEU A 611 -31.57 7.34 -29.81
CA LEU A 611 -32.45 6.34 -29.21
C LEU A 611 -33.92 6.81 -29.16
N LEU A 612 -34.18 8.09 -28.86
CA LEU A 612 -35.52 8.68 -28.93
C LEU A 612 -36.04 8.75 -30.37
N ALA A 613 -35.19 9.07 -31.34
CA ALA A 613 -35.56 9.08 -32.75
C ALA A 613 -35.88 7.67 -33.26
N THR A 614 -35.09 6.67 -32.87
CA THR A 614 -35.33 5.26 -33.23
C THR A 614 -36.60 4.71 -32.55
N ALA A 615 -36.91 5.16 -31.33
CA ALA A 615 -38.15 4.80 -30.63
C ALA A 615 -39.39 5.50 -31.25
N MET A 616 -39.23 6.71 -31.79
CA MET A 616 -40.31 7.46 -32.46
C MET A 616 -40.55 7.03 -33.92
N GLU A 617 -39.65 6.27 -34.54
CA GLU A 617 -39.85 5.64 -35.86
C GLU A 617 -40.48 4.23 -35.76
N GLN A 618 -40.68 3.70 -34.54
CA GLN A 618 -41.29 2.38 -34.28
C GLN A 618 -42.72 2.44 -33.70
N ASP A 619 -43.27 3.64 -33.52
CA ASP A 619 -44.70 3.93 -33.32
C ASP A 619 -45.25 4.65 -34.58
#